data_AF-A0A973UHS8-F1
#
_entry.id   AF-A0A973UHS8-F1
#
_cell.length_a   1.000
_cell.length_b   1.000
_cell.length_c   1.000
_cell.angle_alpha   90.00
_cell.angle_beta   90.00
_cell.angle_gamma   90.00
#
_symmetry.space_group_name_H-M   'P 1'
#
loop_
_entity.id
_entity.type
_entity.pdbx_description
1 polymer ?
#
loop_
_entity_poly.entity_id
_entity_poly.type
_entity_poly.pdbx_seq_one_letter_code
_entity_poly.pdbx_strand_id
1 'polypeptide(L)' 'MAYDLITMGRIGVDLYPLQTGVPLPQVTSFGKFLGGSATNVAVAA' A
#
# COMPACT_ATOMS: atom_id res chain seq x y z
N MET A 1 -1.31 28.28 -6.22
CA MET A 1 -0.81 27.05 -6.86
C MET A 1 -1.99 26.16 -7.15
N ALA A 2 -2.09 25.61 -8.37
CA ALA A 2 -3.10 24.64 -8.77
C ALA A 2 -2.43 23.26 -8.87
N TYR A 3 -3.15 22.20 -8.51
CA TYR A 3 -2.67 20.82 -8.67
C TYR A 3 -3.10 20.28 -10.02
N ASP A 4 -2.21 19.56 -10.71
CA ASP A 4 -2.54 18.86 -11.96
C ASP A 4 -3.47 17.66 -11.73
N LEU A 5 -3.46 17.10 -10.51
CA LEU A 5 -4.31 15.99 -10.10
C LEU A 5 -4.75 16.12 -8.63
N ILE A 6 -6.03 15.83 -8.38
CA ILE A 6 -6.57 15.62 -7.03
C ILE A 6 -7.26 14.26 -7.00
N THR A 7 -6.73 13.33 -6.21
CA THR A 7 -7.39 12.04 -5.92
C THR A 7 -8.06 12.10 -4.56
N MET A 8 -9.18 11.40 -4.40
CA MET A 8 -9.86 11.26 -3.12
C MET A 8 -10.11 9.79 -2.78
N GLY A 9 -9.77 9.39 -1.57
CA GLY A 9 -10.00 8.04 -1.06
C GLY A 9 -9.27 7.80 0.25
N ARG A 10 -9.30 6.55 0.72
CA ARG A 10 -8.56 6.13 1.92
C ARG A 10 -7.06 6.07 1.65
N ILE A 11 -6.28 6.36 2.69
CA ILE A 11 -4.87 6.02 2.79
C ILE A 11 -4.69 4.87 3.78
N GLY A 12 -3.72 3.99 3.54
CA GLY A 12 -3.49 2.84 4.39
C GLY A 12 -2.06 2.34 4.33
N VAL A 13 -1.82 1.28 5.11
CA VAL A 13 -0.57 0.55 5.15
C VAL A 13 -0.84 -0.87 4.69
N ASP A 14 -0.13 -1.30 3.65
CA ASP A 14 -0.18 -2.68 3.19
C ASP A 14 0.94 -3.46 3.89
N LEU A 15 0.56 -4.51 4.63
CA LEU A 15 1.48 -5.44 5.27
C LEU A 15 1.61 -6.69 4.41
N TYR A 16 2.76 -6.85 3.76
CA TYR A 16 3.04 -8.00 2.91
C TYR A 16 3.98 -8.98 3.62
N PRO A 17 3.66 -10.29 3.67
CA PRO A 17 4.58 -11.32 4.13
C PRO A 17 5.91 -11.25 3.38
N LEU A 18 7.04 -11.36 4.09
CA LEU A 18 8.34 -11.52 3.43
C LEU A 18 8.58 -12.96 2.97
N GLN A 19 7.86 -13.91 3.55
CA GLN A 19 7.87 -15.33 3.17
C GLN A 19 6.74 -15.62 2.18
N THR A 20 7.07 -16.18 1.02
CA THR A 20 6.10 -16.64 0.02
C THR A 20 5.73 -18.11 0.21
N GLY A 21 4.51 -18.50 -0.14
CA GLY A 21 4.10 -19.92 -0.17
C GLY A 21 3.77 -20.53 1.20
N VAL A 22 3.71 -19.73 2.26
CA VAL A 22 3.30 -20.16 3.60
C VAL A 22 1.95 -19.51 3.97
N PRO A 23 1.09 -20.19 4.75
CA PRO A 23 -0.12 -19.57 5.27
C PRO A 23 0.22 -18.47 6.28
N LEU A 24 -0.66 -17.47 6.42
CA LEU A 24 -0.43 -16.29 7.29
C LEU A 24 0.03 -16.62 8.72
N PRO A 25 -0.51 -17.65 9.42
CA PRO A 25 -0.03 -17.99 10.78
C PRO A 25 1.43 -18.43 10.86
N GLN A 26 2.08 -18.75 9.73
CA GLN A 26 3.49 -19.18 9.67
C GLN A 26 4.44 -18.06 9.20
N VAL A 27 3.92 -16.88 8.88
CA VAL A 27 4.72 -15.72 8.49
C VAL A 27 5.39 -15.15 9.74
N THR A 28 6.72 -15.07 9.73
CA THR A 28 7.48 -14.54 10.89
C THR A 28 7.86 -13.07 10.74
N SER A 29 7.70 -12.49 9.55
CA SER A 29 8.06 -11.10 9.29
C SER A 29 7.26 -10.49 8.13
N PHE A 30 6.95 -9.20 8.25
CA PHE A 30 6.20 -8.44 7.25
C PHE A 30 6.98 -7.21 6.80
N GLY A 31 6.90 -6.91 5.51
CA GLY A 31 7.24 -5.60 4.96
C GLY A 31 6.05 -4.64 5.10
N LYS A 32 6.33 -3.35 5.28
CA LYS A 32 5.34 -2.29 5.43
C LYS A 32 5.39 -1.33 4.24
N PHE A 33 4.27 -1.14 3.55
CA PHE A 33 4.21 -0.34 2.34
C PHE A 33 3.06 0.67 2.38
N LEU A 34 3.19 1.75 1.61
CA LEU A 34 2.10 2.71 1.40
C LEU A 34 1.03 2.06 0.52
N GLY A 35 -0.23 2.17 0.95
CA GLY A 35 -1.36 1.60 0.24
C GLY A 35 -2.56 2.54 0.16
N GLY A 36 -3.58 2.06 -0.55
CA GLY A 36 -4.81 2.79 -0.87
C GLY A 36 -4.88 3.12 -2.36
N SER A 37 -6.01 2.82 -3.01
CA SER A 37 -6.16 2.99 -4.46
C SER A 37 -5.93 4.45 -4.90
N ALA A 38 -6.62 5.40 -4.26
CA ALA A 38 -6.42 6.82 -4.53
C ALA A 38 -4.98 7.28 -4.23
N THR A 39 -4.41 6.82 -3.11
CA THR A 39 -3.02 7.11 -2.74
C THR A 39 -2.03 6.61 -3.78
N ASN A 40 -2.20 5.39 -4.28
CA ASN A 40 -1.30 4.81 -5.28
C ASN A 40 -1.40 5.55 -6.62
N VAL A 41 -2.60 6.00 -7.02
CA VAL A 41 -2.76 6.87 -8.19
C VAL A 41 -2.06 8.21 -7.99
N ALA A 42 -2.19 8.82 -6.81
CA ALA A 42 -1.49 10.08 -6.50
C ALA A 42 0.04 9.95 -6.51
N VAL A 43 0.58 8.79 -6.10
CA VAL A 43 2.03 8.51 -6.11
C VAL A 43 2.54 8.22 -7.53
N ALA A 44 1.72 7.61 -8.37
CA ALA A 44 2.09 7.25 -9.74
C ALA A 44 1.98 8.42 -10.74
N ALA A 45 1.29 9.49 -10.37
CA ALA A 45 1.05 10.67 -11.20
C ALA A 45 2.28 11.58 -11.35
#